data_AF-A0A6H1P4C1-F1
#
_entry.id   AF-A0A6H1P4C1-F1
#
_cell.length_a   1.000
_cell.length_b   1.000
_cell.length_c   1.000
_cell.angle_alpha   90.00
_cell.angle_beta   90.00
_cell.angle_gamma   90.00
#
_symmetry.space_group_name_H-M   'P 1'
#
loop_
_entity.id
_entity.type
_entity.pdbx_description
1 polymer ?
#
loop_
_entity_poly.entity_id
_entity_poly.type
_entity_poly.pdbx_seq_one_letter_code
_entity_poly.pdbx_strand_id
1 'polypeptide(L)'
;MNDNIISTVFGHRSFTHSLLFLVLAFFLFQQTFWPKDLEFGILMGMFSHKALDMLTKQGIKLLWPLKIDISIPGGIRTGGAIEQGFFTVLVVYLCYVGYQIYL
;
A
#
# COMPACT_ATOMS: atom_id res chain seq x y z
N MET A 1 27.24 15.69 8.32
CA MET A 1 26.25 16.01 7.27
C MET A 1 24.93 15.39 7.70
N ASN A 2 23.91 16.21 7.85
CA ASN A 2 22.71 15.89 8.64
C ASN A 2 21.71 15.03 7.86
N ASP A 3 21.71 13.72 8.12
CA ASP A 3 20.65 12.79 7.67
C ASP A 3 19.24 13.19 8.20
N ASN A 4 19.20 14.08 9.18
CA ASN A 4 17.99 14.62 9.79
C ASN A 4 17.19 15.56 8.88
N ILE A 5 17.80 16.20 7.87
CA ILE A 5 17.06 17.13 6.99
C ILE A 5 16.16 16.34 6.04
N ILE A 6 16.67 15.24 5.49
CA ILE A 6 15.96 14.39 4.53
C ILE A 6 14.80 13.69 5.24
N SER A 7 15.00 13.12 6.43
CA SER A 7 13.93 12.48 7.18
C SER A 7 12.85 13.45 7.67
N THR A 8 13.21 14.70 7.98
CA THR A 8 12.25 15.74 8.41
C THR A 8 11.42 16.28 7.23
N VAL A 9 12.01 16.39 6.04
CA VAL A 9 11.32 16.88 4.83
C VAL A 9 10.53 15.78 4.12
N PHE A 10 11.10 14.58 3.99
CA PHE A 10 10.49 13.46 3.26
C PHE A 10 9.65 12.53 4.12
N GLY A 11 9.73 12.67 5.46
CA GLY A 11 8.99 11.90 6.46
C GLY A 11 8.63 10.51 5.96
N HIS A 12 9.56 9.54 5.99
CA HIS A 12 9.58 8.27 5.24
C HIS A 12 8.23 7.56 4.95
N ARG A 13 7.22 7.72 5.80
CA ARG A 13 5.84 7.25 5.58
C ARG A 13 5.06 8.02 4.50
N SER A 14 5.45 9.23 4.13
CA SER A 14 4.73 10.09 3.18
C SER A 14 5.22 9.90 1.75
N PHE A 15 6.54 9.78 1.54
CA PHE A 15 7.10 9.59 0.20
C PHE A 15 6.67 8.26 -0.42
N THR A 16 6.87 7.15 0.29
CA THR A 16 6.51 5.80 -0.17
C THR A 16 4.99 5.63 -0.37
N HIS A 17 4.19 6.37 0.38
CA HIS A 17 2.73 6.34 0.29
C HIS A 17 2.16 7.37 -0.71
N SER A 18 2.98 8.22 -1.31
CA SER A 18 2.56 9.15 -2.36
C SER A 18 2.24 8.44 -3.69
N LEU A 19 1.38 9.05 -4.52
CA LEU A 19 1.14 8.56 -5.88
C LEU A 19 2.41 8.67 -6.76
N LEU A 20 3.26 9.65 -6.48
CA LEU A 20 4.55 9.83 -7.14
C LEU A 20 5.44 8.59 -7.01
N PHE A 21 5.48 7.97 -5.82
CA PHE A 21 6.23 6.73 -5.63
C PHE A 21 5.67 5.56 -6.44
N LEU A 22 4.34 5.46 -6.59
CA LEU A 22 3.72 4.42 -7.42
C LEU A 22 4.11 4.59 -8.90
N VAL A 23 4.09 5.83 -9.39
CA VAL A 23 4.47 6.17 -10.77
C VAL A 23 5.96 5.90 -11.02
N LEU A 24 6.83 6.29 -10.07
CA LEU A 24 8.27 5.99 -10.16
C LEU A 24 8.53 4.48 -10.14
N ALA A 25 7.85 3.73 -9.27
CA ALA A 25 7.96 2.28 -9.23
C ALA A 25 7.50 1.65 -10.56
N PHE A 26 6.39 2.12 -11.15
CA PHE A 26 5.94 1.68 -12.47
C PHE A 26 7.01 1.89 -13.54
N PHE A 27 7.58 3.10 -13.64
CA PHE A 27 8.63 3.36 -14.62
C PHE A 27 9.89 2.53 -14.39
N LEU A 28 10.26 2.26 -13.14
CA LEU A 28 11.38 1.39 -12.80
C LEU A 28 11.12 -0.06 -13.23
N PHE A 29 9.93 -0.60 -12.94
CA PHE A 29 9.56 -1.96 -13.37
C PHE A 29 9.57 -2.11 -14.89
N GLN A 30 9.13 -1.09 -15.65
CA GLN A 30 9.22 -1.10 -17.10
C GLN A 30 10.66 -1.19 -17.65
N GLN A 31 11.69 -0.88 -16.84
CA GLN A 31 13.10 -1.05 -17.21
C GLN A 31 13.69 -2.40 -16.78
N THR A 32 12.91 -3.24 -16.08
CA THR A 32 13.35 -4.56 -15.65
C THR A 32 12.98 -5.64 -16.67
N PHE A 33 13.72 -6.74 -16.69
CA PHE A 33 13.42 -7.92 -17.53
C PHE A 33 12.45 -8.89 -16.83
N TRP A 34 11.62 -8.40 -15.91
CA TRP A 34 10.75 -9.27 -15.12
C TRP A 34 9.58 -9.78 -15.96
N PRO A 35 9.01 -10.95 -15.60
CA PRO A 35 7.76 -11.39 -16.21
C PRO A 35 6.67 -10.34 -15.97
N LYS A 36 5.94 -9.96 -17.04
CA LYS A 36 4.89 -8.93 -16.96
C LYS A 36 3.82 -9.25 -15.92
N ASP A 37 3.53 -10.53 -15.70
CA ASP A 37 2.56 -10.98 -14.71
C ASP A 37 3.02 -10.67 -13.28
N LEU A 38 4.32 -10.77 -13.02
CA LEU A 38 4.92 -10.44 -11.73
C LEU A 38 4.92 -8.92 -11.49
N GLU A 39 5.29 -8.14 -12.51
CA GLU A 39 5.23 -6.67 -12.46
C GLU A 39 3.81 -6.19 -12.17
N PHE A 40 2.82 -6.74 -12.90
CA PHE A 40 1.42 -6.40 -12.72
C PHE A 40 0.93 -6.77 -11.32
N GLY A 41 1.28 -7.97 -10.82
CA GLY A 41 0.93 -8.41 -9.47
C GLY A 41 1.47 -7.49 -8.39
N ILE A 42 2.73 -7.06 -8.49
CA ILE A 42 3.37 -6.15 -7.53
C ILE A 42 2.71 -4.77 -7.59
N LEU A 43 2.50 -4.22 -8.79
CA LEU A 43 1.85 -2.92 -8.97
C LEU A 43 0.41 -2.92 -8.45
N MET A 44 -0.34 -3.99 -8.71
CA MET A 44 -1.68 -4.19 -8.15
C MET A 44 -1.65 -4.29 -6.62
N GLY A 45 -0.67 -4.99 -6.06
CA GLY A 45 -0.44 -5.03 -4.61
C GLY A 45 -0.20 -3.64 -4.03
N MET A 46 0.71 -2.87 -4.63
CA MET A 46 1.04 -1.49 -4.21
C MET A 46 -0.16 -0.54 -4.33
N PHE A 47 -0.98 -0.69 -5.39
CA PHE A 47 -2.20 0.08 -5.57
C PHE A 47 -3.25 -0.29 -4.52
N SER A 48 -3.47 -1.58 -4.29
CA SER A 48 -4.43 -2.06 -3.28
C SER A 48 -4.07 -1.59 -1.87
N HIS A 49 -2.78 -1.60 -1.53
CA HIS A 49 -2.27 -1.06 -0.25
C HIS A 49 -2.65 0.41 -0.08
N LYS A 50 -2.41 1.25 -1.10
CA LYS A 50 -2.79 2.68 -1.07
C LYS A 50 -4.31 2.88 -1.01
N ALA A 51 -5.08 2.07 -1.72
CA ALA A 51 -6.54 2.12 -1.69
C ALA A 51 -7.11 1.73 -0.32
N LEU A 52 -6.54 0.70 0.31
CA LEU A 52 -6.89 0.30 1.68
C LEU A 52 -6.53 1.40 2.69
N ASP A 53 -5.39 2.06 2.53
CA ASP A 53 -5.01 3.16 3.41
C ASP A 53 -5.98 4.37 3.30
N MET A 54 -6.54 4.64 2.12
CA MET A 54 -7.60 5.66 1.92
C MET A 54 -8.91 5.31 2.64
N LEU A 55 -9.19 4.01 2.81
CA LEU A 55 -10.35 3.51 3.56
C LEU A 55 -10.19 3.65 5.07
N THR A 56 -8.97 3.87 5.57
CA THR A 56 -8.72 4.10 7.00
C THR A 56 -9.00 5.55 7.40
N LYS A 57 -9.29 5.77 8.69
CA LYS A 57 -9.45 7.13 9.23
C LYS A 57 -8.19 8.00 9.16
N GLN A 58 -7.00 7.40 9.05
CA GLN A 58 -5.75 8.16 8.90
C GLN A 58 -5.55 8.68 7.47
N GLY A 59 -6.12 8.00 6.47
CA GLY A 59 -6.01 8.37 5.06
C GLY A 59 -4.58 8.26 4.51
N ILE A 60 -4.41 8.70 3.24
CA ILE A 60 -3.07 8.82 2.64
C ILE A 60 -2.75 10.23 2.19
N LYS A 61 -1.45 10.54 2.24
CA LYS A 61 -0.85 11.75 1.67
C LYS A 61 -0.59 11.56 0.19
N LEU A 62 -1.68 11.53 -0.58
CA LEU A 62 -1.67 11.20 -2.00
C LEU A 62 -0.84 12.21 -2.83
N LEU A 63 -0.88 13.48 -2.43
CA LEU A 63 -0.33 14.64 -3.14
C LEU A 63 0.96 15.21 -2.53
N TRP A 64 1.78 14.40 -1.85
CA TRP A 64 3.07 14.89 -1.33
C TRP A 64 3.85 15.68 -2.42
N PRO A 65 4.33 16.92 -2.14
CA PRO A 65 4.53 17.54 -0.83
C PRO A 65 3.32 18.31 -0.26
N LEU A 66 2.19 18.41 -0.96
CA LEU A 66 0.96 18.96 -0.42
C LEU A 66 0.45 18.01 0.69
N LYS A 67 0.39 18.51 1.92
CA LYS A 67 -0.04 17.75 3.12
C LYS A 67 -1.57 17.61 3.16
N ILE A 68 -2.16 17.15 2.07
CA ILE A 68 -3.60 16.91 1.96
C ILE A 68 -3.83 15.43 2.23
N ASP A 69 -4.43 15.14 3.38
CA ASP A 69 -4.83 13.79 3.76
C ASP A 69 -6.17 13.48 3.07
N ILE A 70 -6.16 12.51 2.16
CA ILE A 70 -7.39 12.02 1.53
C ILE A 70 -7.84 10.79 2.35
N SER A 71 -8.93 10.98 3.09
CA SER A 71 -9.60 9.91 3.85
C SER A 71 -11.09 9.95 3.57
N ILE A 72 -11.73 8.78 3.63
CA ILE A 72 -13.18 8.67 3.45
C ILE A 72 -13.87 9.08 4.78
N PRO A 73 -14.85 10.00 4.76
CA PRO A 73 -15.60 10.35 5.96
C PRO A 73 -16.40 9.12 6.44
N GLY A 74 -16.03 8.59 7.61
CA GLY A 74 -16.56 7.31 8.13
C GLY A 74 -15.64 6.10 7.95
N GLY A 75 -14.39 6.32 7.53
CA GLY A 75 -13.39 5.26 7.32
C GLY A 75 -13.22 4.28 8.50
N ILE A 76 -12.72 3.09 8.19
CA ILE A 76 -12.50 2.01 9.13
C ILE A 76 -11.44 2.44 10.15
N ARG A 77 -11.72 2.24 11.44
CA ARG A 77 -10.72 2.43 12.50
C ARG A 77 -9.72 1.29 12.40
N THR A 78 -8.45 1.64 12.25
CA THR A 78 -7.34 0.69 12.39
C THR A 78 -7.37 0.05 13.78
N GLY A 79 -7.19 -1.27 13.84
CA GLY A 79 -7.35 -2.10 15.04
C GLY A 79 -8.79 -2.44 15.42
N GLY A 80 -9.78 -2.15 14.56
CA GLY A 80 -11.18 -2.46 14.81
C GLY A 80 -11.55 -3.93 14.51
N ALA A 81 -12.70 -4.37 15.03
CA ALA A 81 -13.22 -5.73 14.83
C ALA A 81 -13.41 -6.10 13.34
N ILE A 82 -13.72 -5.11 12.49
CA ILE A 82 -13.86 -5.30 11.04
C ILE A 82 -12.53 -5.70 10.40
N GLU A 83 -11.43 -5.04 10.79
CA GLU A 83 -10.10 -5.34 10.26
C GLU A 83 -9.63 -6.74 10.68
N GLN A 84 -9.85 -7.10 11.95
CA GLN A 84 -9.54 -8.43 12.47
C GLN A 84 -10.37 -9.53 11.79
N GLY A 85 -11.66 -9.28 11.57
CA GLY A 85 -12.53 -10.20 10.84
C GLY A 85 -12.06 -10.41 9.40
N PHE A 86 -11.78 -9.31 8.68
CA PHE A 86 -11.28 -9.38 7.30
C PHE A 86 -9.93 -10.11 7.21
N PHE A 87 -8.99 -9.81 8.11
CA PHE A 87 -7.70 -10.49 8.19
C PHE A 87 -7.86 -11.99 8.43
N THR A 88 -8.73 -12.38 9.36
CA THR A 88 -8.98 -13.79 9.69
C THR A 88 -9.54 -14.54 8.48
N VAL A 89 -10.51 -13.95 7.77
CA VAL A 89 -11.08 -14.55 6.54
C VAL A 89 -10.01 -14.73 5.46
N LEU A 90 -9.16 -13.73 5.24
CA LEU A 90 -8.05 -13.80 4.28
C LEU A 90 -7.07 -14.92 4.62
N VAL A 91 -6.68 -15.05 5.90
CA VAL A 91 -5.78 -16.12 6.35
C VAL A 91 -6.39 -17.49 6.09
N VAL A 92 -7.65 -17.70 6.48
CA VAL A 92 -8.36 -18.96 6.25
C VAL A 92 -8.45 -19.29 4.76
N TYR A 93 -8.76 -18.29 3.93
CA TYR A 93 -8.81 -18.45 2.47
C TYR A 93 -7.45 -18.84 1.88
N LEU A 94 -6.36 -18.18 2.28
CA LEU A 94 -5.01 -18.52 1.82
C LEU A 94 -4.60 -19.93 2.25
N CYS A 95 -4.92 -20.33 3.48
CA CYS A 95 -4.69 -21.71 3.94
C CYS A 95 -5.48 -22.73 3.11
N TYR A 96 -6.75 -22.43 2.79
CA TYR A 96 -7.58 -23.30 1.97
C TYR A 96 -7.05 -23.45 0.54
N VAL A 97 -6.71 -22.34 -0.12
CA VAL A 97 -6.11 -22.36 -1.46
C VAL A 97 -4.77 -23.07 -1.46
N GLY A 98 -3.92 -22.82 -0.45
CA GLY A 98 -2.64 -23.50 -0.29
C GLY A 98 -2.80 -25.02 -0.12
N TYR A 99 -3.80 -25.46 0.63
CA TYR A 99 -4.13 -26.88 0.77
C TYR A 99 -4.58 -27.52 -0.56
N GLN A 100 -5.40 -26.81 -1.35
CA GLN A 100 -5.83 -27.28 -2.67
C GLN A 100 -4.69 -27.39 -3.69
N ILE A 101 -3.66 -26.53 -3.60
CA ILE A 101 -2.48 -26.58 -4.49
C ILE A 101 -1.53 -27.72 -4.12
N TYR A 102 -1.48 -28.11 -2.85
CA TYR A 102 -0.62 -29.20 -2.38
C TYR A 102 -1.16 -30.60 -2.73
N LEU A 103 -2.48 -30.73 -2.83
CA LEU A 103 -3.16 -31.96 -3.30
C LEU A 103 -3.07 -32.11 -4.82
#